data_AF-A0A535QDM3-F1
#
_entry.id   AF-A0A535QDM3-F1
#
_cell.length_a   1.000
_cell.length_b   1.000
_cell.length_c   1.000
_cell.angle_alpha   90.00
_cell.angle_beta   90.00
_cell.angle_gamma   90.00
#
_symmetry.space_group_name_H-M   'P 1'
#
loop_
_entity.id
_entity.type
_entity.pdbx_description
1 polymer ?
#
loop_
_entity_poly.entity_id
_entity_poly.type
_entity_poly.pdbx_seq_one_letter_code
_entity_poly.pdbx_strand_id
1 'polypeptide(L)'
;MRRRGAVILLAVLLSACDSVAPKPPGPTAQSALDLMFQNRYSAAVGQLQDLIKAHPQDARDHATYALVLNYETKQTQALDEAHKAQQLAPSDGFVMTVATRIEDWNNNVQTAASDGATAVKLSPNSVLARAFYGEALADVGRYPDAQAQLNKGAALAKKGSAYEKAEIDRNWSNYYRDRKDYTQALNYLKLAAGAQPSWVERLLELARFSIGRQDLLGATQYLQRAATLSPDDAGLREQLGEVAIFAQDYGVAKTAYQAALKLQPRSAFDLKILGDLAVALDQDTTTASNDERAAVAAQPTDQEAGAYLVAVLRYLLKDQAAAEQAAKSTVAPGPGPGPAATYVDLNKAALDRQTAALAAVNRYRKLAGLGPVATSSVIEQSALAHAFYTFFNGASPKIRDLGIHQEDSSGLGYTGDNVLARAQHFGYPQRSMAEVITHRSDPAGAVSDWIDSVYHRIPILRADLLELGYGDAYLGPLTVQVMDMSYSETTTGRVILYPAANQVNVPAAFNGNEIPDPVSKAGSSISYPTGYPVTATFDRNARVTIQAFHFLDASGKELPGVTLQPSSETENSFVYLANLPLQPGTTYSCDLTYTLNGVAGHKVWHFTTASGAAPSPSTQTAAASR
;
A
#
# COMPACT_ATOMS: atom_id res chain seq x y z
N MET A 1 -89.36 -3.78 -38.90
CA MET A 1 -89.09 -4.33 -40.26
C MET A 1 -87.61 -4.18 -40.58
N ARG A 2 -86.98 -5.29 -41.01
CA ARG A 2 -85.86 -5.41 -41.97
C ARG A 2 -84.53 -4.62 -41.78
N ARG A 3 -83.46 -5.42 -41.60
CA ARG A 3 -82.21 -5.54 -42.39
C ARG A 3 -81.32 -4.30 -42.65
N ARG A 4 -80.08 -4.41 -42.12
CA ARG A 4 -78.74 -4.36 -42.77
C ARG A 4 -78.54 -3.49 -44.04
N GLY A 5 -77.46 -2.70 -44.02
CA GLY A 5 -76.72 -2.27 -45.21
C GLY A 5 -75.58 -1.30 -44.87
N ALA A 6 -74.33 -1.74 -45.06
CA ALA A 6 -73.07 -1.01 -44.83
C ALA A 6 -72.73 -0.02 -45.97
N VAL A 7 -71.78 0.90 -45.72
CA VAL A 7 -70.69 1.46 -46.60
C VAL A 7 -69.95 2.53 -45.75
N ILE A 8 -68.77 2.27 -45.17
CA ILE A 8 -67.39 2.43 -45.70
C ILE A 8 -67.05 3.86 -46.15
N LEU A 9 -66.17 4.53 -45.39
CA LEU A 9 -65.09 5.33 -45.98
C LEU A 9 -63.85 5.26 -45.07
N LEU A 10 -62.96 4.35 -45.46
CA LEU A 10 -61.61 4.16 -44.94
C LEU A 10 -60.72 5.15 -45.70
N ALA A 11 -60.11 6.13 -45.02
CA ALA A 11 -59.09 6.98 -45.60
C ALA A 11 -57.72 6.56 -45.05
N VAL A 12 -56.87 6.17 -46.00
CA VAL A 12 -55.47 5.77 -45.90
C VAL A 12 -54.63 6.83 -45.20
N LEU A 13 -53.86 6.44 -44.18
CA LEU A 13 -52.58 7.07 -43.87
C LEU A 13 -51.55 5.95 -43.71
N LEU A 14 -50.67 5.91 -44.71
CA LEU A 14 -49.58 4.98 -44.87
C LEU A 14 -48.60 5.04 -43.70
N SER A 15 -48.14 3.85 -43.35
CA SER A 15 -46.93 3.52 -42.62
C SER A 15 -45.73 4.31 -43.15
N ALA A 16 -45.22 5.26 -42.37
CA ALA A 16 -43.82 5.67 -42.44
C ALA A 16 -43.02 4.70 -41.57
N CYS A 17 -42.66 3.55 -42.13
CA CYS A 17 -41.46 2.86 -41.68
C CYS A 17 -40.29 3.73 -42.15
N ASP A 18 -39.64 4.45 -41.24
CA ASP A 18 -38.30 4.96 -41.51
C ASP A 18 -37.39 3.74 -41.71
N SER A 19 -37.22 3.35 -42.97
CA SER A 19 -36.12 2.49 -43.35
C SER A 19 -34.85 3.26 -43.01
N VAL A 20 -34.17 2.84 -41.93
CA VAL A 20 -32.80 3.24 -41.65
C VAL A 20 -32.01 2.93 -42.92
N ALA A 21 -31.66 3.98 -43.67
CA ALA A 21 -30.82 3.83 -44.84
C ALA A 21 -29.55 3.08 -44.39
N PRO A 22 -29.13 2.00 -45.06
CA PRO A 22 -27.90 1.31 -44.68
C PRO A 22 -26.76 2.31 -44.68
N LYS A 23 -26.06 2.46 -43.54
CA LYS A 23 -24.86 3.28 -43.41
C LYS A 23 -23.91 2.89 -44.57
N PRO A 24 -23.39 3.85 -45.35
CA PRO A 24 -22.47 3.56 -46.45
C PRO A 24 -21.25 2.78 -45.92
N PRO A 25 -20.55 2.00 -46.76
CA PRO A 25 -19.37 1.25 -46.33
C PRO A 25 -18.33 2.21 -45.75
N GLY A 26 -18.06 2.07 -44.45
CA GLY A 26 -17.25 2.98 -43.66
C GLY A 26 -17.09 2.49 -42.22
N PRO A 27 -16.42 3.27 -41.36
CA PRO A 27 -16.26 2.94 -39.95
C PRO A 27 -17.61 2.68 -39.26
N THR A 28 -17.64 1.74 -38.33
CA THR A 28 -18.83 1.35 -37.54
C THR A 28 -18.47 1.22 -36.06
N ALA A 29 -19.48 1.23 -35.18
CA ALA A 29 -19.32 0.90 -33.77
C ALA A 29 -18.59 -0.44 -33.55
N GLN A 30 -18.92 -1.47 -34.34
CA GLN A 30 -18.24 -2.77 -34.26
C GLN A 30 -16.76 -2.67 -34.61
N SER A 31 -16.40 -2.00 -35.71
CA SER A 31 -14.99 -1.82 -36.06
C SER A 31 -14.21 -0.96 -35.05
N ALA A 32 -14.89 -0.10 -34.28
CA ALA A 32 -14.26 0.60 -33.16
C ALA A 32 -13.99 -0.33 -31.97
N LEU A 33 -14.90 -1.27 -31.66
CA LEU A 33 -14.63 -2.35 -30.69
C LEU A 33 -13.47 -3.23 -31.16
N ASP A 34 -13.37 -3.52 -32.46
CA ASP A 34 -12.25 -4.30 -33.00
C ASP A 34 -10.91 -3.56 -32.84
N LEU A 35 -10.89 -2.22 -32.97
CA LEU A 35 -9.72 -1.40 -32.66
C LEU A 35 -9.36 -1.47 -31.17
N MET A 36 -10.34 -1.42 -30.26
CA MET A 36 -10.12 -1.61 -28.83
C MET A 36 -9.50 -2.98 -28.52
N PHE A 37 -10.01 -4.06 -29.12
CA PHE A 37 -9.46 -5.42 -28.95
C PHE A 37 -8.05 -5.58 -29.54
N GLN A 38 -7.65 -4.70 -30.46
CA GLN A 38 -6.29 -4.57 -30.97
C GLN A 38 -5.42 -3.62 -30.12
N ASN A 39 -5.89 -3.21 -28.94
CA ASN A 39 -5.24 -2.27 -28.01
C ASN A 39 -5.11 -0.83 -28.56
N ARG A 40 -5.86 -0.48 -29.61
CA ARG A 40 -5.83 0.85 -30.26
C ARG A 40 -6.95 1.75 -29.73
N TYR A 41 -6.95 2.01 -28.42
CA TYR A 41 -8.01 2.75 -27.73
C TYR A 41 -8.23 4.15 -28.28
N SER A 42 -7.17 4.94 -28.51
CA SER A 42 -7.30 6.30 -29.06
C SER A 42 -7.96 6.31 -30.45
N ALA A 43 -7.68 5.30 -31.28
CA ALA A 43 -8.31 5.17 -32.59
C ALA A 43 -9.79 4.76 -32.47
N ALA A 44 -10.12 3.84 -31.56
CA ALA A 44 -11.50 3.45 -31.27
C ALA A 44 -12.34 4.66 -30.79
N VAL A 45 -11.79 5.46 -29.87
CA VAL A 45 -12.40 6.69 -29.36
C VAL A 45 -12.62 7.70 -30.47
N GLY A 46 -11.58 8.04 -31.24
CA GLY A 46 -11.71 9.02 -32.33
C GLY A 46 -12.75 8.60 -33.36
N GLN A 47 -12.79 7.31 -33.71
CA GLN A 47 -13.79 6.76 -34.61
C GLN A 47 -15.22 6.87 -34.07
N LEU A 48 -15.44 6.57 -32.79
CA LEU A 48 -16.76 6.69 -32.16
C LEU A 48 -17.21 8.15 -32.03
N GLN A 49 -16.29 9.06 -31.73
CA GLN A 49 -16.55 10.50 -31.72
C GLN A 49 -16.98 11.00 -33.11
N ASP A 50 -16.31 10.56 -34.18
CA ASP A 50 -16.69 10.91 -35.56
C ASP A 50 -18.07 10.35 -35.94
N LEU A 51 -18.37 9.11 -35.53
CA LEU A 51 -19.68 8.49 -35.75
C LEU A 51 -20.80 9.25 -35.04
N ILE A 52 -20.60 9.60 -33.76
CA ILE A 52 -21.54 10.38 -32.96
C ILE A 52 -21.71 11.78 -33.54
N LYS A 53 -20.63 12.41 -34.01
CA LYS A 53 -20.70 13.74 -34.66
C LYS A 53 -21.53 13.70 -35.94
N ALA A 54 -21.39 12.65 -36.74
CA ALA A 54 -22.17 12.46 -37.97
C ALA A 54 -23.64 12.08 -37.68
N HIS A 55 -23.88 11.32 -36.61
CA HIS A 55 -25.18 10.78 -36.23
C HIS A 55 -25.46 10.93 -34.73
N PRO A 56 -25.71 12.16 -34.22
CA PRO A 56 -25.79 12.45 -32.79
C PRO A 56 -27.03 11.91 -32.07
N GLN A 57 -27.88 11.15 -32.78
CA GLN A 57 -29.07 10.49 -32.24
C GLN A 57 -28.97 8.96 -32.33
N ASP A 58 -27.84 8.41 -32.81
CA ASP A 58 -27.61 6.97 -32.86
C ASP A 58 -27.26 6.46 -31.45
N ALA A 59 -28.27 5.94 -30.76
CA ALA A 59 -28.13 5.44 -29.40
C ALA A 59 -27.08 4.32 -29.26
N ARG A 60 -26.86 3.50 -30.29
CA ARG A 60 -25.90 2.39 -30.22
C ARG A 60 -24.45 2.86 -30.38
N ASP A 61 -24.23 3.93 -31.15
CA ASP A 61 -22.90 4.57 -31.22
C ASP A 61 -22.54 5.19 -29.86
N HIS A 62 -23.48 5.90 -29.20
CA HIS A 62 -23.31 6.39 -27.83
C HIS A 62 -23.05 5.26 -26.82
N ALA A 63 -23.83 4.17 -26.86
CA ALA A 63 -23.61 3.02 -25.97
C ALA A 63 -22.25 2.37 -26.21
N THR A 64 -21.83 2.20 -27.46
CA THR A 64 -20.51 1.62 -27.77
C THR A 64 -19.37 2.54 -27.29
N TYR A 65 -19.54 3.85 -27.41
CA TYR A 65 -18.59 4.82 -26.87
C TYR A 65 -18.48 4.76 -25.35
N ALA A 66 -19.62 4.66 -24.66
CA ALA A 66 -19.63 4.42 -23.21
C ALA A 66 -18.85 3.16 -22.83
N LEU A 67 -19.02 2.06 -23.57
CA LEU A 67 -18.29 0.81 -23.32
C LEU A 67 -16.77 0.97 -23.51
N VAL A 68 -16.32 1.66 -24.56
CA VAL A 68 -14.88 1.91 -24.79
C VAL A 68 -14.31 2.81 -23.68
N LEU A 69 -15.00 3.89 -23.32
CA LEU A 69 -14.60 4.79 -22.22
C LEU A 69 -14.48 4.06 -20.89
N ASN A 70 -15.36 3.07 -20.64
CA ASN A 70 -15.32 2.26 -19.44
C ASN A 70 -14.04 1.42 -19.33
N TYR A 71 -13.60 0.79 -20.42
CA TYR A 71 -12.33 0.07 -20.45
C TYR A 71 -11.10 0.98 -20.47
N GLU A 72 -11.24 2.25 -20.88
CA GLU A 72 -10.22 3.29 -20.67
C GLU A 72 -10.22 3.87 -19.24
N THR A 73 -11.05 3.34 -18.34
CA THR A 73 -11.20 3.82 -16.96
C THR A 73 -11.69 5.27 -16.84
N LYS A 74 -12.42 5.76 -17.85
CA LYS A 74 -13.08 7.08 -17.85
C LYS A 74 -14.52 6.97 -17.35
N GLN A 75 -14.70 6.55 -16.09
CA GLN A 75 -16.00 6.06 -15.59
C GLN A 75 -17.12 7.11 -15.68
N THR A 76 -16.86 8.36 -15.30
CA THR A 76 -17.88 9.44 -15.37
C THR A 76 -18.33 9.71 -16.80
N GLN A 77 -17.39 9.81 -17.74
CA GLN A 77 -17.72 10.05 -19.15
C GLN A 77 -18.47 8.85 -19.75
N ALA A 78 -18.09 7.63 -19.37
CA ALA A 78 -18.81 6.42 -19.76
C ALA A 78 -20.27 6.46 -19.28
N LEU A 79 -20.49 6.85 -18.02
CA LEU A 79 -21.83 6.95 -17.43
C LEU A 79 -22.70 8.00 -18.12
N ASP A 80 -22.15 9.17 -18.42
CA ASP A 80 -22.86 10.23 -19.15
C ASP A 80 -23.31 9.76 -20.54
N GLU A 81 -22.43 9.08 -21.28
CA GLU A 81 -22.73 8.54 -22.61
C GLU A 81 -23.73 7.37 -22.55
N ALA A 82 -23.66 6.52 -21.52
CA ALA A 82 -24.61 5.43 -21.31
C ALA A 82 -26.03 5.97 -21.02
N HIS A 83 -26.15 6.96 -20.14
CA HIS A 83 -27.42 7.63 -19.88
C HIS A 83 -27.96 8.33 -21.13
N LYS A 84 -27.09 8.94 -21.94
CA LYS A 84 -27.48 9.54 -23.21
C LYS A 84 -28.06 8.49 -24.16
N ALA A 85 -27.40 7.35 -24.32
CA ALA A 85 -27.88 6.24 -25.13
C ALA A 85 -29.25 5.73 -24.64
N GLN A 86 -29.41 5.55 -23.32
CA GLN A 86 -30.66 5.11 -22.70
C GLN A 86 -31.81 6.10 -22.92
N GLN A 87 -31.55 7.40 -22.86
CA GLN A 87 -32.55 8.43 -23.17
C GLN A 87 -32.99 8.40 -24.64
N LEU A 88 -32.05 8.15 -25.56
CA LEU A 88 -32.33 8.09 -26.99
C LEU A 88 -33.11 6.83 -27.37
N ALA A 89 -32.84 5.69 -26.74
CA ALA A 89 -33.48 4.41 -27.05
C ALA A 89 -33.69 3.52 -25.81
N PRO A 90 -34.66 3.85 -24.92
CA PRO A 90 -34.86 3.15 -23.65
C PRO A 90 -35.37 1.70 -23.78
N SER A 91 -35.81 1.31 -24.98
CA SER A 91 -36.27 -0.05 -25.29
C SER A 91 -35.31 -0.84 -26.19
N ASP A 92 -34.12 -0.30 -26.47
CA ASP A 92 -33.09 -1.05 -27.22
C ASP A 92 -32.32 -1.96 -26.27
N GLY A 93 -32.33 -3.26 -26.57
CA GLY A 93 -31.72 -4.26 -25.68
C GLY A 93 -30.20 -4.19 -25.59
N PHE A 94 -29.50 -3.71 -26.63
CA PHE A 94 -28.05 -3.49 -26.57
C PHE A 94 -27.71 -2.26 -25.72
N VAL A 95 -28.47 -1.17 -25.88
CA VAL A 95 -28.32 0.04 -25.05
C VAL A 95 -28.50 -0.32 -23.57
N MET A 96 -29.58 -1.02 -23.21
CA MET A 96 -29.81 -1.45 -21.81
C MET A 96 -28.74 -2.42 -21.31
N THR A 97 -28.21 -3.29 -22.19
CA THR A 97 -27.10 -4.19 -21.84
C THR A 97 -25.85 -3.40 -21.46
N VAL A 98 -25.47 -2.40 -22.25
CA VAL A 98 -24.30 -1.58 -21.96
C VAL A 98 -24.55 -0.71 -20.72
N ALA A 99 -25.71 -0.06 -20.59
CA ALA A 99 -26.06 0.73 -19.41
C ALA A 99 -25.88 -0.09 -18.12
N THR A 100 -26.37 -1.34 -18.10
CA THR A 100 -26.18 -2.27 -16.98
C THR A 100 -24.70 -2.37 -16.56
N ARG A 101 -23.80 -2.55 -17.52
CA ARG A 101 -22.35 -2.67 -17.26
C ARG A 101 -21.75 -1.37 -16.73
N ILE A 102 -22.12 -0.25 -17.33
CA ILE A 102 -21.56 1.05 -16.97
C ILE A 102 -22.03 1.49 -15.58
N GLU A 103 -23.30 1.26 -15.26
CA GLU A 103 -23.88 1.52 -13.95
C GLU A 103 -23.19 0.70 -12.86
N ASP A 104 -23.00 -0.60 -13.10
CA ASP A 104 -22.35 -1.52 -12.18
C ASP A 104 -20.93 -1.06 -11.83
N TRP A 105 -20.11 -0.76 -12.84
CA TRP A 105 -18.73 -0.30 -12.67
C TRP A 105 -18.62 1.15 -12.16
N ASN A 106 -19.72 1.91 -12.15
CA ASN A 106 -19.84 3.21 -11.49
C ASN A 106 -20.47 3.09 -10.08
N ASN A 107 -20.52 1.89 -9.50
CA ASN A 107 -21.05 1.60 -8.17
C ASN A 107 -22.57 1.87 -8.01
N ASN A 108 -23.31 1.91 -9.12
CA ASN A 108 -24.77 2.02 -9.15
C ASN A 108 -25.44 0.63 -9.23
N VAL A 109 -24.96 -0.31 -8.42
CA VAL A 109 -25.25 -1.76 -8.52
C VAL A 109 -26.74 -2.12 -8.40
N GLN A 110 -27.53 -1.33 -7.66
CA GLN A 110 -28.99 -1.54 -7.56
C GLN A 110 -29.71 -1.18 -8.86
N THR A 111 -29.31 -0.08 -9.50
CA THR A 111 -29.82 0.32 -10.81
C THR A 111 -29.41 -0.70 -11.86
N ALA A 112 -28.15 -1.11 -11.86
CA ALA A 112 -27.63 -2.14 -12.76
C ALA A 112 -28.42 -3.45 -12.66
N ALA A 113 -28.79 -3.90 -11.45
CA ALA A 113 -29.60 -5.10 -11.27
C ALA A 113 -31.04 -4.95 -11.83
N SER A 114 -31.64 -3.77 -11.71
CA SER A 114 -32.95 -3.45 -12.31
C SER A 114 -32.86 -3.42 -13.84
N ASP A 115 -31.89 -2.70 -14.37
CA ASP A 115 -31.75 -2.43 -15.80
C ASP A 115 -31.22 -3.66 -16.54
N GLY A 116 -30.41 -4.49 -15.88
CA GLY A 116 -29.98 -5.81 -16.38
C GLY A 116 -31.14 -6.78 -16.55
N ALA A 117 -32.14 -6.76 -15.67
CA ALA A 117 -33.36 -7.54 -15.84
C ALA A 117 -34.13 -7.08 -17.09
N THR A 118 -34.18 -5.77 -17.34
CA THR A 118 -34.77 -5.18 -18.54
C THR A 118 -33.97 -5.56 -19.80
N ALA A 119 -32.63 -5.49 -19.75
CA ALA A 119 -31.75 -5.87 -20.84
C ALA A 119 -31.97 -7.33 -21.28
N VAL A 120 -32.05 -8.27 -20.33
CA VAL A 120 -32.33 -9.69 -20.65
C VAL A 120 -33.76 -9.90 -21.16
N LYS A 121 -34.74 -9.11 -20.70
CA LYS A 121 -36.11 -9.16 -21.25
C LYS A 121 -36.16 -8.70 -22.70
N LEU A 122 -35.45 -7.62 -23.04
CA LEU A 122 -35.37 -7.06 -24.39
C LEU A 122 -34.48 -7.89 -25.33
N SER A 123 -33.49 -8.60 -24.78
CA SER A 123 -32.53 -9.40 -25.55
C SER A 123 -32.26 -10.75 -24.89
N PRO A 124 -33.22 -11.69 -24.90
CA PRO A 124 -33.13 -12.95 -24.17
C PRO A 124 -32.02 -13.89 -24.68
N ASN A 125 -31.54 -13.69 -25.90
CA ASN A 125 -30.45 -14.49 -26.49
C ASN A 125 -29.11 -13.76 -26.52
N SER A 126 -28.98 -12.59 -25.87
CA SER A 126 -27.71 -11.87 -25.75
C SER A 126 -26.83 -12.50 -24.67
N VAL A 127 -25.59 -12.87 -25.02
CA VAL A 127 -24.60 -13.35 -24.05
C VAL A 127 -24.23 -12.23 -23.09
N LEU A 128 -23.96 -11.03 -23.63
CA LEU A 128 -23.54 -9.86 -22.85
C LEU A 128 -24.62 -9.40 -21.87
N ALA A 129 -25.90 -9.39 -22.26
CA ALA A 129 -27.00 -9.05 -21.37
C ALA A 129 -27.04 -9.98 -20.15
N ARG A 130 -26.79 -11.26 -20.36
CA ARG A 130 -26.76 -12.26 -19.27
C ARG A 130 -25.49 -12.17 -18.44
N ALA A 131 -24.35 -11.87 -19.05
CA ALA A 131 -23.08 -11.72 -18.36
C ALA A 131 -23.12 -10.51 -17.41
N PHE A 132 -23.50 -9.34 -17.91
CA PHE A 132 -23.55 -8.09 -17.14
C PHE A 132 -24.67 -8.09 -16.10
N TYR A 133 -25.85 -8.65 -16.41
CA TYR A 133 -26.88 -8.85 -15.39
C TYR A 133 -26.45 -9.87 -14.33
N GLY A 134 -25.69 -10.90 -14.72
CA GLY A 134 -25.12 -11.87 -13.78
C GLY A 134 -24.15 -11.22 -12.79
N GLU A 135 -23.30 -10.30 -13.24
CA GLU A 135 -22.43 -9.48 -12.38
C GLU A 135 -23.24 -8.61 -11.42
N ALA A 136 -24.14 -7.77 -11.96
CA ALA A 136 -24.96 -6.88 -11.13
C ALA A 136 -25.76 -7.64 -10.06
N LEU A 137 -26.24 -8.85 -10.38
CA LEU A 137 -26.90 -9.73 -9.40
C LEU A 137 -25.94 -10.25 -8.32
N ALA A 138 -24.70 -10.59 -8.65
CA ALA A 138 -23.70 -11.01 -7.68
C ALA A 138 -23.35 -9.87 -6.73
N ASP A 139 -23.16 -8.66 -7.25
CA ASP A 139 -22.79 -7.46 -6.50
C ASP A 139 -23.89 -7.01 -5.51
N VAL A 140 -25.17 -7.24 -5.84
CA VAL A 140 -26.29 -7.06 -4.88
C VAL A 140 -26.56 -8.28 -3.99
N GLY A 141 -25.70 -9.30 -4.02
CA GLY A 141 -25.77 -10.48 -3.17
C GLY A 141 -26.78 -11.55 -3.60
N ARG A 142 -27.38 -11.44 -4.80
CA ARG A 142 -28.35 -12.40 -5.36
C ARG A 142 -27.64 -13.52 -6.12
N TYR A 143 -26.74 -14.22 -5.46
CA TYR A 143 -25.88 -15.26 -6.06
C TYR A 143 -26.62 -16.39 -6.81
N PRO A 144 -27.76 -16.93 -6.33
CA PRO A 144 -28.49 -17.97 -7.07
C PRO A 144 -29.01 -17.47 -8.42
N ASP A 145 -29.47 -16.21 -8.46
CA ASP A 145 -29.98 -15.59 -9.68
C ASP A 145 -28.82 -15.27 -10.64
N ALA A 146 -27.70 -14.75 -10.11
CA ALA A 146 -26.48 -14.52 -10.87
C ALA A 146 -26.03 -15.81 -11.56
N GLN A 147 -25.91 -16.90 -10.80
CA GLN A 147 -25.51 -18.21 -11.32
C GLN A 147 -26.45 -18.70 -12.43
N ALA A 148 -27.76 -18.47 -12.30
CA ALA A 148 -28.73 -18.84 -13.33
C ALA A 148 -28.53 -18.03 -14.63
N GLN A 149 -28.22 -16.74 -14.54
CA GLN A 149 -27.92 -15.92 -15.72
C GLN A 149 -26.59 -16.33 -16.35
N LEU A 150 -25.54 -16.52 -15.55
CA LEU A 150 -24.22 -16.93 -16.03
C LEU A 150 -24.24 -18.30 -16.72
N ASN A 151 -24.99 -19.27 -16.19
CA ASN A 151 -25.20 -20.57 -16.85
C ASN A 151 -25.87 -20.43 -18.23
N LYS A 152 -26.93 -19.61 -18.32
CA LYS A 152 -27.64 -19.36 -19.58
C LYS A 152 -26.74 -18.61 -20.57
N GLY A 153 -25.98 -17.62 -20.10
CA GLY A 153 -24.99 -16.90 -20.89
C GLY A 153 -23.92 -17.83 -21.43
N ALA A 154 -23.38 -18.73 -20.61
CA ALA A 154 -22.34 -19.67 -21.01
C ALA A 154 -22.84 -20.66 -22.08
N ALA A 155 -24.11 -21.10 -21.99
CA ALA A 155 -24.73 -21.93 -23.01
C ALA A 155 -24.82 -21.21 -24.37
N LEU A 156 -25.19 -19.92 -24.38
CA LEU A 156 -25.25 -19.09 -25.58
C LEU A 156 -23.84 -18.79 -26.15
N ALA A 157 -22.87 -18.52 -25.27
CA ALA A 157 -21.50 -18.16 -25.63
C ALA A 157 -20.75 -19.24 -26.43
N LYS A 158 -21.16 -20.51 -26.35
CA LYS A 158 -20.58 -21.61 -27.16
C LYS A 158 -20.56 -21.29 -28.66
N LYS A 159 -21.56 -20.53 -29.15
CA LYS A 159 -21.68 -20.08 -30.54
C LYS A 159 -21.40 -18.58 -30.71
N GLY A 160 -21.02 -17.88 -29.64
CA GLY A 160 -20.76 -16.45 -29.63
C GLY A 160 -19.34 -16.09 -30.09
N SER A 161 -19.10 -14.79 -30.18
CA SER A 161 -17.80 -14.18 -30.46
C SER A 161 -16.77 -14.46 -29.36
N ALA A 162 -15.49 -14.20 -29.66
CA ALA A 162 -14.41 -14.25 -28.68
C ALA A 162 -14.68 -13.33 -27.47
N TYR A 163 -15.19 -12.13 -27.72
CA TYR A 163 -15.56 -11.18 -26.67
C TYR A 163 -16.68 -11.69 -25.78
N GLU A 164 -17.74 -12.26 -26.36
CA GLU A 164 -18.86 -12.82 -25.59
C GLU A 164 -18.44 -14.01 -24.71
N LYS A 165 -17.55 -14.87 -25.22
CA LYS A 165 -16.96 -15.97 -24.44
C LYS A 165 -16.09 -15.43 -23.31
N ALA A 166 -15.25 -14.44 -23.59
CA ALA A 166 -14.40 -13.85 -22.58
C ALA A 166 -15.19 -13.14 -21.48
N GLU A 167 -16.22 -12.37 -21.83
CA GLU A 167 -17.05 -11.67 -20.85
C GLU A 167 -17.84 -12.63 -19.98
N ILE A 168 -18.40 -13.71 -20.52
CA ILE A 168 -19.11 -14.67 -19.67
C ILE A 168 -18.16 -15.37 -18.68
N ASP A 169 -16.95 -15.74 -19.12
CA ASP A 169 -15.95 -16.36 -18.26
C ASP A 169 -15.40 -15.37 -17.22
N ARG A 170 -15.16 -14.10 -17.62
CA ARG A 170 -14.77 -13.03 -16.69
C ARG A 170 -15.83 -12.80 -15.60
N ASN A 171 -17.11 -12.87 -15.95
CA ASN A 171 -18.19 -12.72 -14.96
C ASN A 171 -18.37 -13.95 -14.06
N TRP A 172 -18.06 -15.17 -14.55
CA TRP A 172 -17.87 -16.33 -13.67
C TRP A 172 -16.70 -16.12 -12.70
N SER A 173 -15.60 -15.54 -13.16
CA SER A 173 -14.46 -15.23 -12.28
C SER A 173 -14.88 -14.32 -11.12
N ASN A 174 -15.60 -13.23 -11.41
CA ASN A 174 -16.13 -12.32 -10.38
C ASN A 174 -17.05 -13.05 -9.40
N TYR A 175 -18.01 -13.83 -9.89
CA TYR A 175 -18.90 -14.62 -9.04
C TYR A 175 -18.15 -15.51 -8.04
N TYR A 176 -17.08 -16.19 -8.49
CA TYR A 176 -16.26 -17.02 -7.60
C TYR A 176 -15.38 -16.20 -6.67
N ARG A 177 -14.86 -15.06 -7.12
CA ARG A 177 -14.07 -14.12 -6.31
C ARG A 177 -14.86 -13.59 -5.12
N ASP A 178 -16.11 -13.18 -5.32
CA ASP A 178 -16.95 -12.64 -4.24
C ASP A 178 -17.28 -13.72 -3.21
N ARG A 179 -17.33 -14.97 -3.66
CA ARG A 179 -17.46 -16.16 -2.81
C ARG A 179 -16.15 -16.68 -2.22
N LYS A 180 -15.05 -15.97 -2.47
CA LYS A 180 -13.68 -16.30 -2.01
C LYS A 180 -13.15 -17.65 -2.53
N ASP A 181 -13.74 -18.20 -3.59
CA ASP A 181 -13.21 -19.35 -4.32
C ASP A 181 -12.21 -18.85 -5.37
N TYR A 182 -11.03 -18.47 -4.89
CA TYR A 182 -9.99 -17.89 -5.73
C TYR A 182 -9.43 -18.87 -6.77
N THR A 183 -9.55 -20.18 -6.53
CA THR A 183 -9.11 -21.20 -7.48
C THR A 183 -10.00 -21.18 -8.73
N GLN A 184 -11.32 -21.22 -8.54
CA GLN A 184 -12.25 -21.12 -9.66
C GLN A 184 -12.19 -19.74 -10.32
N ALA A 185 -12.07 -18.67 -9.52
CA ALA A 185 -11.93 -17.32 -10.06
C ALA A 185 -10.75 -17.22 -11.03
N LEU A 186 -9.57 -17.73 -10.66
CA LEU A 186 -8.38 -17.73 -11.52
C LEU A 186 -8.58 -18.59 -12.77
N ASN A 187 -9.20 -19.76 -12.65
CA ASN A 187 -9.44 -20.65 -13.79
C ASN A 187 -10.31 -19.97 -14.86
N TYR A 188 -11.41 -19.35 -14.45
CA TYR A 188 -12.30 -18.63 -15.36
C TYR A 188 -11.63 -17.38 -15.96
N LEU A 189 -10.80 -16.67 -15.19
CA LEU A 189 -10.07 -15.53 -15.72
C LEU A 189 -9.04 -15.95 -16.79
N LYS A 190 -8.40 -17.11 -16.61
CA LYS A 190 -7.53 -17.71 -17.64
C LYS A 190 -8.30 -18.12 -18.89
N LEU A 191 -9.53 -18.63 -18.76
CA LEU A 191 -10.41 -18.91 -19.90
C LEU A 191 -10.75 -17.62 -20.66
N ALA A 192 -11.10 -16.55 -19.94
CA ALA A 192 -11.38 -15.25 -20.54
C ALA A 192 -10.18 -14.70 -21.34
N ALA A 193 -8.98 -14.75 -20.76
CA ALA A 193 -7.75 -14.39 -21.46
C ALA A 193 -7.43 -15.32 -22.64
N GLY A 194 -7.74 -16.61 -22.54
CA GLY A 194 -7.61 -17.57 -23.64
C GLY A 194 -8.53 -17.28 -24.82
N ALA A 195 -9.72 -16.72 -24.57
CA ALA A 195 -10.65 -16.33 -25.62
C ALA A 195 -10.23 -15.04 -26.35
N GLN A 196 -9.51 -14.12 -25.68
CA GLN A 196 -8.97 -12.88 -26.27
C GLN A 196 -7.47 -12.72 -25.99
N PRO A 197 -6.59 -13.56 -26.58
CA PRO A 197 -5.18 -13.66 -26.18
C PRO A 197 -4.32 -12.45 -26.56
N SER A 198 -4.82 -11.55 -27.42
CA SER A 198 -4.10 -10.37 -27.91
C SER A 198 -4.64 -9.05 -27.35
N TRP A 199 -5.69 -9.11 -26.52
CA TRP A 199 -6.22 -7.92 -25.86
C TRP A 199 -5.58 -7.77 -24.49
N VAL A 200 -4.80 -6.70 -24.31
CA VAL A 200 -3.98 -6.42 -23.12
C VAL A 200 -4.82 -6.42 -21.85
N GLU A 201 -6.04 -5.90 -21.91
CA GLU A 201 -6.92 -5.81 -20.73
C GLU A 201 -7.14 -7.17 -20.05
N ARG A 202 -7.20 -8.27 -20.80
CA ARG A 202 -7.34 -9.62 -20.20
C ARG A 202 -6.12 -10.06 -19.41
N LEU A 203 -4.93 -9.64 -19.83
CA LEU A 203 -3.71 -9.88 -19.09
C LEU A 203 -3.62 -8.98 -17.86
N LEU A 204 -4.10 -7.74 -17.96
CA LEU A 204 -4.16 -6.82 -16.81
C LEU A 204 -5.16 -7.31 -15.75
N GLU A 205 -6.29 -7.89 -16.14
CA GLU A 205 -7.21 -8.53 -15.20
C GLU A 205 -6.53 -9.67 -14.42
N LEU A 206 -5.79 -10.54 -15.12
CA LEU A 206 -4.98 -11.60 -14.49
C LEU A 206 -3.88 -11.05 -13.58
N ALA A 207 -3.17 -10.01 -14.01
CA ALA A 207 -2.14 -9.36 -13.22
C ALA A 207 -2.72 -8.77 -11.93
N ARG A 208 -3.81 -8.00 -12.01
CA ARG A 208 -4.51 -7.43 -10.85
C ARG A 208 -5.01 -8.52 -9.89
N PHE A 209 -5.56 -9.61 -10.43
CA PHE A 209 -5.95 -10.76 -9.62
C PHE A 209 -4.75 -11.36 -8.87
N SER A 210 -3.64 -11.62 -9.57
CA SER A 210 -2.43 -12.18 -8.97
C SER A 210 -1.82 -11.25 -7.90
N ILE A 211 -1.76 -9.93 -8.14
CA ILE A 211 -1.32 -8.93 -7.14
C ILE A 211 -2.18 -9.00 -5.87
N GLY A 212 -3.51 -9.01 -6.02
CA GLY A 212 -4.45 -9.12 -4.90
C GLY A 212 -4.33 -10.45 -4.12
N ARG A 213 -3.76 -11.48 -4.75
CA ARG A 213 -3.44 -12.77 -4.11
C ARG A 213 -1.99 -12.90 -3.65
N GLN A 214 -1.19 -11.83 -3.77
CA GLN A 214 0.24 -11.80 -3.45
C GLN A 214 1.09 -12.76 -4.31
N ASP A 215 0.56 -13.19 -5.45
CA ASP A 215 1.28 -13.94 -6.48
C ASP A 215 2.02 -12.97 -7.40
N LEU A 216 3.06 -12.32 -6.87
CA LEU A 216 3.78 -11.25 -7.57
C LEU A 216 4.54 -11.78 -8.79
N LEU A 217 5.08 -13.01 -8.72
CA LEU A 217 5.73 -13.66 -9.87
C LEU A 217 4.74 -13.93 -11.01
N GLY A 218 3.54 -14.43 -10.71
CA GLY A 218 2.49 -14.60 -11.71
C GLY A 218 2.07 -13.26 -12.32
N ALA A 219 1.90 -12.21 -11.50
CA ALA A 219 1.59 -10.87 -11.97
C ALA A 219 2.66 -10.32 -12.92
N THR A 220 3.94 -10.46 -12.58
CA THR A 220 5.08 -10.07 -13.45
C THR A 220 5.02 -10.76 -14.81
N GLN A 221 4.73 -12.07 -14.86
CA GLN A 221 4.62 -12.80 -16.13
C GLN A 221 3.47 -12.31 -17.02
N TYR A 222 2.31 -11.97 -16.43
CA TYR A 222 1.20 -11.41 -17.19
C TYR A 222 1.51 -10.01 -17.70
N LEU A 223 2.16 -9.16 -16.89
CA LEU A 223 2.57 -7.81 -17.29
C LEU A 223 3.67 -7.84 -18.37
N GLN A 224 4.60 -8.78 -18.33
CA GLN A 224 5.59 -8.98 -19.41
C GLN A 224 4.92 -9.32 -20.75
N ARG A 225 3.92 -10.22 -20.73
CA ARG A 225 3.13 -10.51 -21.94
C ARG A 225 2.34 -9.29 -22.42
N ALA A 226 1.75 -8.53 -21.50
CA ALA A 226 1.03 -7.31 -21.82
C ALA A 226 1.96 -6.27 -22.48
N ALA A 227 3.14 -6.02 -21.90
CA ALA A 227 4.14 -5.10 -22.43
C ALA A 227 4.69 -5.50 -23.81
N THR A 228 4.63 -6.80 -24.15
CA THR A 228 4.95 -7.31 -25.49
C THR A 228 3.86 -6.97 -26.52
N LEU A 229 2.60 -6.95 -26.11
CA LEU A 229 1.46 -6.62 -26.98
C LEU A 229 1.31 -5.11 -27.20
N SER A 230 1.79 -4.28 -26.27
CA SER A 230 1.80 -2.82 -26.35
C SER A 230 3.23 -2.28 -26.12
N PRO A 231 4.10 -2.37 -27.14
CA PRO A 231 5.52 -2.01 -27.02
C PRO A 231 5.79 -0.50 -26.85
N ASP A 232 4.77 0.32 -27.01
CA ASP A 232 4.75 1.78 -27.00
C ASP A 232 4.02 2.36 -25.77
N ASP A 233 3.58 1.50 -24.84
CA ASP A 233 2.97 1.90 -23.57
C ASP A 233 4.02 1.99 -22.46
N ALA A 234 4.34 3.23 -22.05
CA ALA A 234 5.28 3.50 -20.96
C ALA A 234 4.69 3.14 -19.58
N GLY A 235 3.40 3.44 -19.34
CA GLY A 235 2.76 3.16 -18.06
C GLY A 235 2.68 1.66 -17.76
N LEU A 236 2.50 0.84 -18.79
CA LEU A 236 2.56 -0.61 -18.66
C LEU A 236 3.96 -1.14 -18.29
N ARG A 237 5.01 -0.46 -18.74
CA ARG A 237 6.40 -0.77 -18.36
C ARG A 237 6.70 -0.33 -16.94
N GLU A 238 6.25 0.85 -16.54
CA GLU A 238 6.32 1.32 -15.14
C GLU A 238 5.61 0.34 -14.21
N GLN A 239 4.38 -0.09 -14.54
CA GLN A 239 3.62 -1.06 -13.75
C GLN A 239 4.33 -2.42 -13.67
N LEU A 240 4.92 -2.90 -14.78
CA LEU A 240 5.77 -4.10 -14.75
C LEU A 240 6.97 -3.90 -13.82
N GLY A 241 7.62 -2.74 -13.91
CA GLY A 241 8.77 -2.40 -13.09
C GLY A 241 8.44 -2.38 -11.60
N GLU A 242 7.35 -1.72 -11.22
CA GLU A 242 6.84 -1.65 -9.85
C GLU A 242 6.53 -3.04 -9.29
N VAL A 243 5.75 -3.86 -10.00
CA VAL A 243 5.41 -5.21 -9.54
C VAL A 243 6.66 -6.08 -9.44
N ALA A 244 7.63 -5.91 -10.35
CA ALA A 244 8.90 -6.63 -10.30
C ALA A 244 9.77 -6.21 -9.10
N ILE A 245 9.77 -4.93 -8.69
CA ILE A 245 10.40 -4.48 -7.43
C ILE A 245 9.79 -5.21 -6.25
N PHE A 246 8.46 -5.23 -6.13
CA PHE A 246 7.78 -5.95 -5.05
C PHE A 246 8.01 -7.46 -5.10
N ALA A 247 8.18 -8.04 -6.29
CA ALA A 247 8.56 -9.44 -6.48
C ALA A 247 10.05 -9.72 -6.19
N GLN A 248 10.85 -8.70 -5.87
CA GLN A 248 12.31 -8.75 -5.76
C GLN A 248 13.03 -9.20 -7.04
N ASP A 249 12.36 -9.10 -8.20
CA ASP A 249 12.96 -9.34 -9.51
C ASP A 249 13.51 -8.02 -10.07
N TYR A 250 14.57 -7.56 -9.43
CA TYR A 250 15.16 -6.26 -9.73
C TYR A 250 15.76 -6.18 -11.15
N GLY A 251 16.11 -7.31 -11.76
CA GLY A 251 16.56 -7.37 -13.14
C GLY A 251 15.45 -7.06 -14.14
N VAL A 252 14.26 -7.63 -13.92
CA VAL A 252 13.06 -7.28 -14.70
C VAL A 252 12.66 -5.84 -14.44
N ALA A 253 12.69 -5.38 -13.18
CA ALA A 253 12.37 -4.00 -12.83
C ALA A 253 13.23 -2.99 -13.59
N LYS A 254 14.55 -3.14 -13.52
CA LYS A 254 15.51 -2.28 -14.22
C LYS A 254 15.25 -2.25 -15.73
N THR A 255 15.04 -3.41 -16.34
CA THR A 255 14.76 -3.51 -17.78
C THR A 255 13.47 -2.79 -18.17
N ALA A 256 12.43 -2.93 -17.34
CA ALA A 256 11.13 -2.31 -17.57
C ALA A 256 11.22 -0.78 -17.47
N TYR A 257 11.82 -0.24 -16.40
CA TYR A 257 12.01 1.21 -16.24
C TYR A 257 12.95 1.81 -17.31
N GLN A 258 13.99 1.09 -17.74
CA GLN A 258 14.80 1.53 -18.89
C GLN A 258 13.98 1.60 -20.18
N ALA A 259 13.01 0.70 -20.37
CA ALA A 259 12.11 0.75 -21.51
C ALA A 259 11.08 1.88 -21.38
N ALA A 260 10.59 2.16 -20.17
CA ALA A 260 9.70 3.29 -19.90
C ALA A 260 10.40 4.62 -20.19
N LEU A 261 11.62 4.82 -19.66
CA LEU A 261 12.41 6.03 -19.85
C LEU A 261 12.73 6.29 -21.34
N LYS A 262 12.91 5.24 -22.15
CA LYS A 262 13.09 5.39 -23.61
C LYS A 262 11.87 6.01 -24.29
N LEU A 263 10.67 5.70 -23.80
CA LEU A 263 9.41 6.28 -24.29
C LEU A 263 9.15 7.66 -23.66
N GLN A 264 9.67 7.89 -22.45
CA GLN A 264 9.53 9.15 -21.71
C GLN A 264 10.89 9.68 -21.21
N PRO A 265 11.76 10.26 -22.07
CA PRO A 265 13.16 10.58 -21.72
C PRO A 265 13.39 11.62 -20.60
N ARG A 266 12.34 12.16 -20.02
CA ARG A 266 12.37 13.14 -18.91
C ARG A 266 11.41 12.75 -17.77
N SER A 267 10.99 11.48 -17.71
CA SER A 267 10.22 10.97 -16.57
C SER A 267 11.09 11.06 -15.32
N ALA A 268 10.77 12.00 -14.43
CA ALA A 268 11.46 12.14 -13.15
C ALA A 268 11.34 10.86 -12.33
N PHE A 269 10.17 10.22 -12.39
CA PHE A 269 9.89 8.95 -11.74
C PHE A 269 10.80 7.83 -12.24
N ASP A 270 10.90 7.62 -13.56
CA ASP A 270 11.76 6.56 -14.12
C ASP A 270 13.24 6.80 -13.79
N LEU A 271 13.71 8.04 -13.90
CA LEU A 271 15.10 8.42 -13.61
C LEU A 271 15.47 8.12 -12.16
N LYS A 272 14.62 8.51 -11.21
CA LYS A 272 14.80 8.24 -9.79
C LYS A 272 14.91 6.73 -9.53
N ILE A 273 13.93 5.95 -9.99
CA ILE A 273 13.95 4.49 -9.76
C ILE A 273 15.18 3.83 -10.39
N LEU A 274 15.62 4.28 -11.56
CA LEU A 274 16.86 3.77 -12.18
C LEU A 274 18.11 4.18 -11.41
N GLY A 275 18.13 5.38 -10.83
CA GLY A 275 19.20 5.83 -9.94
C GLY A 275 19.34 4.92 -8.71
N ASP A 276 18.23 4.57 -8.08
CA ASP A 276 18.19 3.65 -6.95
C ASP A 276 18.70 2.25 -7.31
N LEU A 277 18.22 1.70 -8.42
CA LEU A 277 18.61 0.38 -8.90
C LEU A 277 20.09 0.35 -9.31
N ALA A 278 20.64 1.45 -9.83
CA ALA A 278 22.06 1.57 -10.14
C ALA A 278 22.93 1.43 -8.88
N VAL A 279 22.51 1.99 -7.75
CA VAL A 279 23.20 1.78 -6.46
C VAL A 279 23.00 0.35 -5.97
N ALA A 280 21.74 -0.07 -5.82
CA ALA A 280 21.39 -1.30 -5.12
C ALA A 280 21.83 -2.58 -5.84
N LEU A 281 21.87 -2.57 -7.18
CA LEU A 281 22.22 -3.75 -7.98
C LEU A 281 23.61 -3.68 -8.60
N ASP A 282 23.94 -2.54 -9.19
CA ASP A 282 25.14 -2.42 -10.04
C ASP A 282 26.33 -1.82 -9.29
N GLN A 283 26.10 -1.30 -8.08
CA GLN A 283 27.05 -0.47 -7.34
C GLN A 283 27.56 0.74 -8.15
N ASP A 284 26.77 1.22 -9.11
CA ASP A 284 27.12 2.31 -10.02
C ASP A 284 26.63 3.66 -9.47
N THR A 285 27.45 4.21 -8.58
CA THR A 285 27.22 5.50 -7.94
C THR A 285 27.28 6.69 -8.91
N THR A 286 27.96 6.53 -10.04
CA THR A 286 28.09 7.60 -11.05
C THR A 286 26.78 7.73 -11.81
N THR A 287 26.25 6.62 -12.33
CA THR A 287 24.93 6.59 -12.99
C THR A 287 23.85 7.07 -12.04
N ALA A 288 23.83 6.58 -10.80
CA ALA A 288 22.87 7.02 -9.80
C ALA A 288 22.87 8.54 -9.60
N SER A 289 24.04 9.15 -9.36
CA SER A 289 24.12 10.60 -9.15
C SER A 289 23.70 11.42 -10.38
N ASN A 290 23.89 10.90 -11.59
CA ASN A 290 23.49 11.58 -12.83
C ASN A 290 21.98 11.49 -13.05
N ASP A 291 21.40 10.30 -12.87
CA ASP A 291 19.98 10.07 -13.04
C ASP A 291 19.17 10.84 -11.99
N GLU A 292 19.62 10.88 -10.74
CA GLU A 292 19.00 11.68 -9.69
C GLU A 292 19.06 13.18 -9.95
N ARG A 293 20.19 13.69 -10.48
CA ARG A 293 20.27 15.09 -10.92
C ARG A 293 19.29 15.38 -12.04
N ALA A 294 19.11 14.45 -12.97
CA ALA A 294 18.15 14.58 -14.06
C ALA A 294 16.70 14.51 -13.54
N ALA A 295 16.42 13.65 -12.56
CA ALA A 295 15.12 13.54 -11.90
C ALA A 295 14.76 14.86 -11.19
N VAL A 296 15.65 15.40 -10.36
CA VAL A 296 15.47 16.70 -9.70
C VAL A 296 15.33 17.84 -10.71
N ALA A 297 16.06 17.81 -11.83
CA ALA A 297 15.90 18.82 -12.88
C ALA A 297 14.53 18.74 -13.59
N ALA A 298 13.99 17.53 -13.79
CA ALA A 298 12.68 17.29 -14.38
C ALA A 298 11.52 17.62 -13.41
N GLN A 299 11.71 17.33 -12.12
CA GLN A 299 10.75 17.63 -11.05
C GLN A 299 11.47 18.23 -9.82
N PRO A 300 11.73 19.56 -9.82
CA PRO A 300 12.48 20.20 -8.73
C PRO A 300 11.82 20.10 -7.35
N THR A 301 10.53 19.80 -7.28
CA THR A 301 9.80 19.62 -6.02
C THR A 301 9.92 18.22 -5.43
N ASP A 302 10.58 17.28 -6.13
CA ASP A 302 10.81 15.94 -5.63
C ASP A 302 11.90 15.96 -4.54
N GLN A 303 11.47 16.00 -3.29
CA GLN A 303 12.35 15.98 -2.13
C GLN A 303 12.99 14.63 -1.87
N GLU A 304 12.41 13.57 -2.41
CA GLU A 304 12.93 12.22 -2.25
C GLU A 304 14.15 12.02 -3.15
N ALA A 305 14.01 12.29 -4.45
CA ALA A 305 15.14 12.30 -5.39
C ALA A 305 16.26 13.25 -4.91
N GLY A 306 15.87 14.42 -4.38
CA GLY A 306 16.81 15.35 -3.75
C GLY A 306 17.56 14.76 -2.55
N ALA A 307 16.86 14.11 -1.62
CA ALA A 307 17.45 13.51 -0.42
C ALA A 307 18.36 12.34 -0.78
N TYR A 308 17.95 11.50 -1.73
CA TYR A 308 18.76 10.38 -2.20
C TYR A 308 20.02 10.87 -2.93
N LEU A 309 19.92 11.89 -3.78
CA LEU A 309 21.09 12.53 -4.41
C LEU A 309 22.10 13.04 -3.36
N VAL A 310 21.62 13.72 -2.32
CA VAL A 310 22.47 14.20 -1.21
C VAL A 310 23.16 13.01 -0.54
N ALA A 311 22.45 11.93 -0.28
CA ALA A 311 22.99 10.73 0.34
C ALA A 311 24.04 10.03 -0.53
N VAL A 312 23.79 9.86 -1.84
CA VAL A 312 24.76 9.29 -2.79
C VAL A 312 26.03 10.15 -2.82
N LEU A 313 25.90 11.48 -2.94
CA LEU A 313 27.05 12.39 -2.97
C LEU A 313 27.84 12.34 -1.65
N ARG A 314 27.16 12.39 -0.51
CA ARG A 314 27.80 12.44 0.81
C ARG A 314 28.42 11.11 1.21
N TYR A 315 27.66 10.02 1.12
CA TYR A 315 28.03 8.75 1.73
C TYR A 315 28.76 7.82 0.76
N LEU A 316 28.46 7.88 -0.54
CA LEU A 316 29.06 6.98 -1.53
C LEU A 316 30.22 7.65 -2.26
N LEU A 317 30.00 8.85 -2.79
CA LEU A 317 31.02 9.62 -3.53
C LEU A 317 31.95 10.44 -2.61
N LYS A 318 31.58 10.58 -1.33
CA LYS A 318 32.33 11.36 -0.32
C LYS A 318 32.59 12.81 -0.74
N ASP A 319 31.68 13.40 -1.53
CA ASP A 319 31.73 14.79 -1.97
C ASP A 319 30.75 15.65 -1.15
N GLN A 320 31.23 16.11 0.00
CA GLN A 320 30.42 16.92 0.91
C GLN A 320 30.02 18.27 0.30
N ALA A 321 30.88 18.88 -0.52
CA ALA A 321 30.58 20.17 -1.15
C ALA A 321 29.44 20.04 -2.17
N ALA A 322 29.48 19.00 -3.01
CA ALA A 322 28.39 18.70 -3.93
C ALA A 322 27.10 18.31 -3.21
N ALA A 323 27.19 17.56 -2.11
CA ALA A 323 26.05 17.20 -1.29
C ALA A 323 25.37 18.44 -0.66
N GLU A 324 26.15 19.39 -0.13
CA GLU A 324 25.62 20.66 0.41
C GLU A 324 24.99 21.54 -0.67
N GLN A 325 25.54 21.51 -1.89
CA GLN A 325 24.93 22.19 -3.03
C GLN A 325 23.62 21.51 -3.45
N ALA A 326 23.60 20.18 -3.55
CA ALA A 326 22.41 19.41 -3.89
C ALA A 326 21.30 19.59 -2.86
N ALA A 327 21.65 19.62 -1.57
CA ALA A 327 20.72 19.87 -0.46
C ALA A 327 20.02 21.22 -0.54
N LYS A 328 20.50 22.16 -1.38
CA LYS A 328 19.93 23.49 -1.63
C LYS A 328 19.31 23.62 -3.02
N SER A 329 19.22 22.54 -3.79
CA SER A 329 18.70 22.55 -5.17
C SER A 329 17.26 22.08 -5.30
N THR A 330 16.75 21.35 -4.29
CA THR A 330 15.36 20.89 -4.21
C THR A 330 14.44 22.03 -3.78
N VAL A 331 13.28 22.12 -4.41
CA VAL A 331 12.27 23.18 -4.21
C VAL A 331 11.13 22.67 -3.31
N ALA A 332 10.60 23.55 -2.46
CA ALA A 332 9.41 23.23 -1.68
C ALA A 332 8.19 23.08 -2.61
N PRO A 333 7.28 22.11 -2.37
CA PRO A 333 6.03 22.03 -3.12
C PRO A 333 5.24 23.33 -2.93
N GLY A 334 5.11 24.12 -4.00
CA GLY A 334 4.47 25.43 -3.95
C GLY A 334 2.94 25.34 -3.86
N PRO A 335 2.26 26.32 -3.25
CA PRO A 335 0.81 26.42 -3.33
C PRO A 335 0.41 26.99 -4.71
N GLY A 336 0.46 26.17 -5.76
CA GLY A 336 0.04 26.57 -7.10
C GLY A 336 1.02 27.52 -7.85
N PRO A 337 0.58 28.13 -8.98
CA PRO A 337 1.50 28.79 -9.89
C PRO A 337 1.92 30.19 -9.40
N GLY A 338 3.07 30.22 -8.69
CA GLY A 338 3.88 31.39 -8.32
C GLY A 338 3.73 31.83 -6.84
N PRO A 339 4.73 32.50 -6.19
CA PRO A 339 6.03 32.98 -6.65
C PRO A 339 7.25 32.25 -6.00
N ALA A 340 8.46 32.52 -6.52
CA ALA A 340 9.82 32.11 -6.10
C ALA A 340 9.95 30.76 -5.38
N ALA A 341 10.57 29.78 -6.06
CA ALA A 341 10.97 28.50 -5.48
C ALA A 341 11.75 28.70 -4.18
N THR A 342 11.12 28.51 -3.02
CA THR A 342 11.81 28.38 -1.75
C THR A 342 12.51 27.04 -1.77
N TYR A 343 13.83 27.04 -1.79
CA TYR A 343 14.59 25.80 -1.68
C TYR A 343 14.40 25.18 -0.29
N VAL A 344 14.30 23.85 -0.24
CA VAL A 344 14.29 23.09 1.01
C VAL A 344 15.73 22.70 1.30
N ASP A 345 16.27 23.14 2.44
CA ASP A 345 17.54 22.62 2.93
C ASP A 345 17.30 21.22 3.51
N LEU A 346 17.70 20.18 2.78
CA LEU A 346 17.47 18.80 3.16
C LEU A 346 18.23 18.37 4.43
N ASN A 347 19.34 19.05 4.77
CA ASN A 347 20.02 18.82 6.06
C ASN A 347 19.19 19.40 7.21
N LYS A 348 18.62 20.59 7.00
CA LYS A 348 17.72 21.19 7.98
C LYS A 348 16.45 20.36 8.17
N ALA A 349 15.90 19.80 7.09
CA ALA A 349 14.75 18.91 7.15
C ALA A 349 15.03 17.66 8.01
N ALA A 350 16.20 17.03 7.85
CA ALA A 350 16.62 15.91 8.69
C ALA A 350 16.73 16.31 10.17
N LEU A 351 17.34 17.47 10.47
CA LEU A 351 17.42 18.01 11.84
C LEU A 351 16.05 18.30 12.46
N ASP A 352 15.09 18.78 11.65
CA ASP A 352 13.71 19.00 12.11
C ASP A 352 13.00 17.69 12.45
N ARG A 353 13.25 16.63 11.67
CA ARG A 353 12.73 15.28 11.95
C ARG A 353 13.35 14.69 13.22
N GLN A 354 14.66 14.85 13.44
CA GLN A 354 15.30 14.52 14.71
C GLN A 354 14.70 15.30 15.88
N THR A 355 14.42 16.60 15.71
CA THR A 355 13.80 17.43 16.75
C THR A 355 12.41 16.92 17.11
N ALA A 356 11.61 16.50 16.13
CA ALA A 356 10.30 15.90 16.35
C ALA A 356 10.39 14.55 17.08
N ALA A 357 11.33 13.68 16.68
CA ALA A 357 11.59 12.41 17.36
C ALA A 357 12.00 12.63 18.83
N LEU A 358 12.94 13.55 19.08
CA LEU A 358 13.38 13.90 20.43
C LEU A 358 12.23 14.40 21.31
N ALA A 359 11.36 15.25 20.76
CA ALA A 359 10.20 15.76 21.47
C ALA A 359 9.23 14.62 21.84
N ALA A 360 9.02 13.66 20.95
CA ALA A 360 8.21 12.47 21.22
C ALA A 360 8.85 11.59 22.32
N VAL A 361 10.15 11.30 22.23
CA VAL A 361 10.88 10.54 23.26
C VAL A 361 10.74 11.22 24.62
N ASN A 362 11.00 12.52 24.70
CA ASN A 362 10.94 13.27 25.95
C ASN A 362 9.53 13.37 26.53
N ARG A 363 8.48 13.33 25.69
CA ARG A 363 7.10 13.20 26.16
C ARG A 363 6.88 11.86 26.88
N TYR A 364 7.31 10.74 26.31
CA TYR A 364 7.16 9.42 26.94
C TYR A 364 8.05 9.24 28.16
N ARG A 365 9.28 9.75 28.12
CA ARG A 365 10.17 9.79 29.29
C ARG A 365 9.52 10.55 30.44
N LYS A 366 8.93 11.73 30.17
CA LYS A 366 8.19 12.49 31.18
C LYS A 366 7.01 11.71 31.75
N LEU A 367 6.24 11.01 30.91
CA LEU A 367 5.15 10.13 31.37
C LEU A 367 5.67 9.05 32.32
N ALA A 368 6.79 8.42 31.99
CA ALA A 368 7.46 7.41 32.82
C ALA A 368 8.22 7.99 34.04
N GLY A 369 8.10 9.30 34.32
CA GLY A 369 8.74 9.97 35.44
C GLY A 369 10.25 10.20 35.28
N LEU A 370 10.78 10.09 34.06
CA LEU A 370 12.18 10.31 33.72
C LEU A 370 12.44 11.76 33.31
N GLY A 371 13.69 12.20 33.47
CA GLY A 371 14.16 13.47 32.93
C GLY A 371 14.30 13.42 31.40
N PRO A 372 14.28 14.60 30.74
CA PRO A 372 14.52 14.66 29.30
C PRO A 372 15.95 14.21 28.96
N VAL A 373 16.11 13.64 27.78
CA VAL A 373 17.39 13.30 27.16
C VAL A 373 17.74 14.37 26.10
N ALA A 374 19.03 14.51 25.80
CA ALA A 374 19.54 15.39 24.74
C ALA A 374 19.94 14.60 23.48
N THR A 375 20.12 15.29 22.37
CA THR A 375 20.66 14.72 21.13
C THR A 375 22.18 14.86 21.06
N SER A 376 22.82 13.91 20.38
CA SER A 376 24.22 14.00 19.95
C SER A 376 24.30 14.13 18.44
N SER A 377 24.96 15.18 17.93
CA SER A 377 25.15 15.37 16.50
C SER A 377 26.01 14.29 15.85
N VAL A 378 26.81 13.55 16.62
CA VAL A 378 27.62 12.42 16.12
C VAL A 378 26.76 11.17 15.99
N ILE A 379 25.93 10.88 17.00
CA ILE A 379 24.99 9.75 16.94
C ILE A 379 23.94 9.98 15.85
N GLU A 380 23.49 11.22 15.64
CA GLU A 380 22.63 11.59 14.51
C GLU A 380 23.27 11.21 13.16
N GLN A 381 24.53 11.59 12.94
CA GLN A 381 25.24 11.28 11.70
C GLN A 381 25.35 9.77 11.48
N SER A 382 25.61 9.00 12.55
CA SER A 382 25.61 7.54 12.54
C SER A 382 24.25 6.98 12.12
N ALA A 383 23.17 7.38 12.81
CA ALA A 383 21.82 6.89 12.54
C ALA A 383 21.35 7.25 11.12
N LEU A 384 21.62 8.47 10.66
CA LEU A 384 21.25 8.92 9.31
C LEU A 384 22.05 8.20 8.23
N ALA A 385 23.36 8.02 8.42
CA ALA A 385 24.18 7.23 7.49
C ALA A 385 23.69 5.79 7.41
N HIS A 386 23.35 5.18 8.55
CA HIS A 386 22.83 3.82 8.61
C HIS A 386 21.46 3.70 7.92
N ALA A 387 20.55 4.66 8.12
CA ALA A 387 19.27 4.70 7.42
C ALA A 387 19.45 4.62 5.90
N PHE A 388 20.36 5.42 5.31
CA PHE A 388 20.65 5.34 3.87
C PHE A 388 21.44 4.09 3.47
N TYR A 389 22.31 3.57 4.34
CA TYR A 389 23.01 2.30 4.10
C TYR A 389 22.02 1.16 3.83
N THR A 390 20.89 1.11 4.55
CA THR A 390 19.86 0.08 4.32
C THR A 390 19.27 0.13 2.92
N PHE A 391 19.19 1.31 2.29
CA PHE A 391 18.68 1.47 0.93
C PHE A 391 19.75 1.21 -0.13
N PHE A 392 20.97 1.70 0.08
CA PHE A 392 22.09 1.42 -0.81
C PHE A 392 22.35 -0.08 -0.97
N ASN A 393 22.00 -0.86 0.06
CA ASN A 393 22.25 -2.29 0.11
C ASN A 393 20.95 -3.11 0.21
N GLY A 394 19.78 -2.53 -0.10
CA GLY A 394 18.46 -3.15 0.09
C GLY A 394 18.25 -4.47 -0.67
N ALA A 395 19.00 -4.71 -1.74
CA ALA A 395 18.98 -5.98 -2.46
C ALA A 395 19.73 -7.12 -1.73
N SER A 396 20.55 -6.80 -0.73
CA SER A 396 21.36 -7.78 0.00
C SER A 396 20.52 -8.57 1.00
N PRO A 397 20.54 -9.92 0.95
CA PRO A 397 19.84 -10.74 1.94
C PRO A 397 20.45 -10.63 3.35
N LYS A 398 21.68 -10.11 3.47
CA LYS A 398 22.40 -10.03 4.76
C LYS A 398 21.81 -8.98 5.71
N ILE A 399 21.11 -7.98 5.18
CA ILE A 399 20.52 -6.88 5.96
C ILE A 399 19.01 -7.02 6.15
N ARG A 400 18.46 -8.22 5.88
CA ARG A 400 17.04 -8.53 6.11
C ARG A 400 16.82 -8.96 7.55
N ASP A 401 15.57 -8.84 8.02
CA ASP A 401 15.17 -9.17 9.40
C ASP A 401 16.10 -8.52 10.43
N LEU A 402 16.61 -9.29 11.39
CA LEU A 402 17.56 -8.80 12.41
C LEU A 402 18.91 -8.35 11.84
N GLY A 403 19.24 -8.73 10.59
CA GLY A 403 20.43 -8.26 9.90
C GLY A 403 20.42 -6.76 9.60
N ILE A 404 19.24 -6.13 9.61
CA ILE A 404 19.09 -4.69 9.32
C ILE A 404 19.87 -3.81 10.30
N HIS A 405 20.14 -4.29 11.52
CA HIS A 405 20.93 -3.59 12.54
C HIS A 405 22.44 -3.58 12.28
N GLN A 406 22.90 -4.33 11.28
CA GLN A 406 24.31 -4.51 10.96
C GLN A 406 24.66 -3.88 9.61
N GLU A 407 25.94 -3.58 9.44
CA GLU A 407 26.49 -3.28 8.11
C GLU A 407 27.48 -4.36 7.69
N ASP A 408 27.41 -4.73 6.42
CA ASP A 408 28.35 -5.62 5.78
C ASP A 408 29.50 -4.79 5.22
N SER A 409 30.75 -5.22 5.48
CA SER A 409 31.95 -4.48 5.07
C SER A 409 32.17 -4.39 3.57
N SER A 410 31.46 -5.20 2.76
CA SER A 410 31.43 -5.08 1.31
C SER A 410 30.30 -4.19 0.78
N GLY A 411 29.42 -3.71 1.67
CA GLY A 411 28.29 -2.86 1.34
C GLY A 411 28.70 -1.42 1.01
N LEU A 412 27.94 -0.80 0.11
CA LEU A 412 28.13 0.61 -0.23
C LEU A 412 27.77 1.49 0.96
N GLY A 413 28.64 2.46 1.25
CA GLY A 413 28.43 3.39 2.36
C GLY A 413 28.78 2.83 3.73
N TYR A 414 29.42 1.65 3.83
CA TYR A 414 29.86 1.05 5.08
C TYR A 414 30.61 2.02 6.00
N THR A 415 30.21 2.06 7.26
CA THR A 415 30.81 2.86 8.34
C THR A 415 31.20 2.01 9.54
N GLY A 416 30.49 0.90 9.83
CA GLY A 416 30.82 -0.01 10.92
C GLY A 416 29.83 -1.17 11.06
N ASP A 417 30.30 -2.32 11.53
CA ASP A 417 29.52 -3.57 11.58
C ASP A 417 28.34 -3.56 12.57
N ASN A 418 28.37 -2.67 13.57
CA ASN A 418 27.34 -2.49 14.58
C ASN A 418 27.20 -1.02 15.00
N VAL A 419 26.14 -0.69 15.75
CA VAL A 419 25.81 0.69 16.18
C VAL A 419 26.98 1.44 16.82
N LEU A 420 27.80 0.78 17.66
CA LEU A 420 28.95 1.43 18.27
C LEU A 420 30.06 1.70 17.25
N ALA A 421 30.37 0.71 16.40
CA ALA A 421 31.39 0.88 15.37
C ALA A 421 31.02 2.01 14.38
N ARG A 422 29.75 2.11 14.01
CA ARG A 422 29.22 3.23 13.20
C ARG A 422 29.37 4.57 13.91
N ALA A 423 28.98 4.68 15.18
CA ALA A 423 29.16 5.91 15.93
C ALA A 423 30.65 6.31 16.09
N GLN A 424 31.53 5.33 16.31
CA GLN A 424 32.98 5.54 16.40
C GLN A 424 33.59 6.03 15.09
N HIS A 425 33.08 5.58 13.94
CA HIS A 425 33.46 6.09 12.63
C HIS A 425 33.29 7.61 12.54
N PHE A 426 32.21 8.15 13.11
CA PHE A 426 31.93 9.59 13.18
C PHE A 426 32.58 10.29 14.40
N GLY A 427 33.43 9.58 15.16
CA GLY A 427 34.20 10.15 16.26
C GLY A 427 33.54 10.03 17.64
N TYR A 428 32.52 9.18 17.80
CA TYR A 428 31.90 8.94 19.11
C TYR A 428 32.82 8.10 20.01
N PRO A 429 32.94 8.38 21.32
CA PRO A 429 33.77 7.57 22.21
C PRO A 429 33.17 6.18 22.46
N GLN A 430 34.01 5.23 22.89
CA GLN A 430 33.58 3.90 23.33
C GLN A 430 32.51 4.00 24.43
N ARG A 431 31.28 3.58 24.14
CA ARG A 431 30.17 3.50 25.10
C ARG A 431 29.25 2.33 24.80
N SER A 432 28.42 1.98 25.78
CA SER A 432 27.28 1.09 25.56
C SER A 432 26.24 1.81 24.70
N MET A 433 25.75 1.11 23.66
CA MET A 433 24.77 1.65 22.73
C MET A 433 23.68 0.63 22.39
N ALA A 434 22.53 1.13 21.96
CA ALA A 434 21.42 0.36 21.42
C ALA A 434 20.83 1.09 20.21
N GLU A 435 20.09 0.36 19.40
CA GLU A 435 19.44 0.86 18.20
C GLU A 435 18.00 0.35 18.14
N VAL A 436 17.10 1.18 17.64
CA VAL A 436 15.73 0.78 17.29
C VAL A 436 15.42 1.23 15.87
N ILE A 437 14.73 0.37 15.12
CA ILE A 437 14.40 0.59 13.70
C ILE A 437 12.90 0.38 13.48
N THR A 438 12.27 1.18 12.63
CA THR A 438 10.89 0.96 12.16
C THR A 438 10.70 1.49 10.73
N HIS A 439 9.55 1.21 10.13
CA HIS A 439 9.18 1.55 8.75
C HIS A 439 7.88 2.38 8.74
N ARG A 440 7.99 3.62 9.23
CA ARG A 440 6.94 4.64 9.34
C ARG A 440 7.27 5.83 8.43
N SER A 441 6.33 6.74 8.21
CA SER A 441 6.59 7.96 7.44
C SER A 441 6.85 9.20 8.30
N ASP A 442 6.56 9.13 9.60
CA ASP A 442 6.60 10.28 10.51
C ASP A 442 7.40 10.00 11.80
N PRO A 443 8.24 10.95 12.28
CA PRO A 443 9.13 10.71 13.43
C PRO A 443 8.40 10.44 14.75
N ALA A 444 7.27 11.10 15.00
CA ALA A 444 6.51 10.91 16.24
C ALA A 444 5.82 9.54 16.27
N GLY A 445 5.28 9.10 15.13
CA GLY A 445 4.72 7.77 14.93
C GLY A 445 5.76 6.68 15.05
N ALA A 446 6.98 6.88 14.54
CA ALA A 446 8.09 5.95 14.74
C ALA A 446 8.40 5.74 16.23
N VAL A 447 8.49 6.83 16.99
CA VAL A 447 8.68 6.75 18.46
C VAL A 447 7.48 6.08 19.15
N SER A 448 6.25 6.35 18.70
CA SER A 448 5.06 5.68 19.24
C SER A 448 5.12 4.17 19.00
N ASP A 449 5.50 3.72 17.80
CA ASP A 449 5.63 2.30 17.46
C ASP A 449 6.64 1.61 18.39
N TRP A 450 7.80 2.23 18.60
CA TRP A 450 8.82 1.69 19.52
C TRP A 450 8.36 1.67 20.97
N ILE A 451 7.65 2.71 21.42
CA ILE A 451 7.07 2.74 22.77
C ILE A 451 5.93 1.73 22.91
N ASP A 452 5.17 1.45 21.87
CA ASP A 452 4.04 0.52 21.93
C ASP A 452 4.48 -0.95 21.86
N SER A 453 5.75 -1.22 21.50
CA SER A 453 6.36 -2.55 21.52
C SER A 453 7.06 -2.89 22.85
N VAL A 454 7.73 -4.05 22.93
CA VAL A 454 8.43 -4.56 24.12
C VAL A 454 9.90 -4.21 24.11
N TYR A 455 10.68 -4.81 23.21
CA TYR A 455 12.13 -4.67 23.11
C TYR A 455 12.56 -3.27 22.66
N HIS A 456 11.85 -2.61 21.74
CA HIS A 456 12.22 -1.24 21.35
C HIS A 456 11.93 -0.18 22.43
N ARG A 457 10.92 -0.41 23.29
CA ARG A 457 10.57 0.52 24.38
C ARG A 457 11.68 0.62 25.43
N ILE A 458 12.25 -0.53 25.79
CA ILE A 458 13.21 -0.67 26.89
C ILE A 458 14.39 0.30 26.74
N PRO A 459 15.15 0.33 25.63
CA PRO A 459 16.30 1.22 25.48
C PRO A 459 15.93 2.71 25.56
N ILE A 460 14.72 3.10 25.14
CA ILE A 460 14.24 4.51 25.16
C ILE A 460 13.90 4.97 26.59
N LEU A 461 13.35 4.07 27.41
CA LEU A 461 12.91 4.36 28.79
C LEU A 461 13.93 3.95 29.86
N ARG A 462 15.14 3.57 29.47
CA ARG A 462 16.25 3.39 30.42
C ARG A 462 16.55 4.69 31.18
N ALA A 463 16.78 4.54 32.48
CA ALA A 463 17.06 5.67 33.37
C ALA A 463 18.45 6.27 33.16
N ASP A 464 19.39 5.47 32.65
CA ASP A 464 20.79 5.82 32.38
C ASP A 464 21.06 6.23 30.92
N LEU A 465 19.99 6.37 30.10
CA LEU A 465 20.05 6.92 28.74
C LEU A 465 20.65 8.33 28.80
N LEU A 466 21.77 8.50 28.11
CA LEU A 466 22.57 9.72 28.17
C LEU A 466 22.21 10.69 27.05
N GLU A 467 22.27 10.20 25.82
CA GLU A 467 22.02 10.96 24.60
C GLU A 467 21.64 10.02 23.46
N LEU A 468 20.97 10.56 22.45
CA LEU A 468 20.47 9.81 21.29
C LEU A 468 20.71 10.56 19.97
N GLY A 469 20.54 9.86 18.86
CA GLY A 469 20.48 10.43 17.52
C GLY A 469 19.40 9.73 16.70
N TYR A 470 18.81 10.44 15.75
CA TYR A 470 17.73 9.95 14.90
C TYR A 470 18.05 10.24 13.44
N GLY A 471 17.87 9.24 12.59
CA GLY A 471 18.00 9.35 11.15
C GLY A 471 16.85 8.67 10.44
N ASP A 472 16.49 9.17 9.27
CA ASP A 472 15.49 8.56 8.42
C ASP A 472 15.86 8.64 6.93
N ALA A 473 15.40 7.64 6.18
CA ALA A 473 15.46 7.62 4.73
C ALA A 473 14.12 7.15 4.17
N TYR A 474 13.75 7.65 3.00
CA TYR A 474 12.54 7.26 2.27
C TYR A 474 12.84 7.08 0.79
N LEU A 475 12.26 6.02 0.22
CA LEU A 475 12.30 5.68 -1.19
C LEU A 475 10.94 5.15 -1.68
N GLY A 476 10.09 6.02 -2.19
CA GLY A 476 8.72 5.78 -2.60
C GLY A 476 7.89 5.35 -1.39
N PRO A 477 7.27 4.16 -1.41
CA PRO A 477 6.58 3.62 -0.24
C PRO A 477 7.54 3.04 0.82
N LEU A 478 8.82 2.87 0.51
CA LEU A 478 9.80 2.33 1.44
C LEU A 478 10.28 3.45 2.35
N THR A 479 10.31 3.19 3.65
CA THR A 479 10.74 4.15 4.66
C THR A 479 11.52 3.40 5.73
N VAL A 480 12.50 4.06 6.32
CA VAL A 480 13.27 3.52 7.44
C VAL A 480 13.58 4.66 8.42
N GLN A 481 13.33 4.41 9.70
CA GLN A 481 13.71 5.30 10.79
C GLN A 481 14.63 4.53 11.70
N VAL A 482 15.74 5.17 12.07
CA VAL A 482 16.77 4.63 12.93
C VAL A 482 16.92 5.58 14.11
N MET A 483 16.92 5.04 15.33
CA MET A 483 17.32 5.79 16.51
C MET A 483 18.42 5.03 17.25
N ASP A 484 19.58 5.67 17.32
CA ASP A 484 20.74 5.20 18.05
C ASP A 484 20.77 5.88 19.42
N MET A 485 21.12 5.12 20.45
CA MET A 485 21.08 5.57 21.84
C MET A 485 22.35 5.15 22.57
N SER A 486 22.84 6.02 23.45
CA SER A 486 24.01 5.74 24.29
C SER A 486 23.67 5.76 25.78
N TYR A 487 24.40 4.96 26.54
CA TYR A 487 24.15 4.77 27.97
C TYR A 487 25.37 5.08 28.81
N SER A 488 25.11 5.61 30.01
CA SER A 488 26.15 5.81 31.04
C SER A 488 26.47 4.54 31.83
N GLU A 489 25.60 3.52 31.78
CA GLU A 489 25.71 2.26 32.53
C GLU A 489 25.80 2.48 34.06
N THR A 490 25.28 3.60 34.55
CA THR A 490 25.24 3.93 35.98
C THR A 490 24.01 3.32 36.64
N THR A 491 24.19 2.71 37.81
CA THR A 491 23.06 2.26 38.66
C THR A 491 22.31 3.47 39.22
N THR A 492 21.01 3.55 38.96
CA THR A 492 20.14 4.62 39.43
C THR A 492 19.27 4.23 40.63
N GLY A 493 19.09 2.92 40.85
CA GLY A 493 18.15 2.33 41.81
C GLY A 493 16.68 2.50 41.43
N ARG A 494 16.39 3.04 40.23
CA ARG A 494 15.03 3.34 39.79
C ARG A 494 14.39 2.10 39.17
N VAL A 495 13.08 1.99 39.36
CA VAL A 495 12.23 1.03 38.65
C VAL A 495 11.27 1.84 37.78
N ILE A 496 11.43 1.70 36.47
CA ILE A 496 10.66 2.44 35.48
C ILE A 496 9.47 1.59 35.04
N LEU A 497 8.26 2.10 35.24
CA LEU A 497 7.01 1.40 34.95
C LEU A 497 6.39 1.95 33.68
N TYR A 498 5.92 1.07 32.81
CA TYR A 498 5.15 1.46 31.63
C TYR A 498 4.05 0.42 31.31
N PRO A 499 2.79 0.79 31.00
CA PRO A 499 2.22 2.14 31.05
C PRO A 499 2.46 2.82 32.38
N ALA A 500 2.69 4.12 32.35
CA ALA A 500 3.05 4.89 33.53
C ALA A 500 1.88 4.98 34.52
N ALA A 501 2.19 5.25 35.78
CA ALA A 501 1.17 5.44 36.80
C ALA A 501 0.20 6.58 36.42
N ASN A 502 -1.10 6.27 36.44
CA ASN A 502 -2.21 7.13 36.03
C ASN A 502 -2.18 7.56 34.55
N GLN A 503 -1.45 6.84 33.69
CA GLN A 503 -1.49 7.08 32.25
C GLN A 503 -2.89 6.76 31.71
N VAL A 504 -3.42 7.68 30.91
CA VAL A 504 -4.68 7.52 30.17
C VAL A 504 -4.41 7.32 28.69
N ASN A 505 -5.41 6.85 27.95
CA ASN A 505 -5.33 6.61 26.50
C ASN A 505 -4.25 5.58 26.11
N VAL A 506 -4.04 4.57 26.94
CA VAL A 506 -3.17 3.44 26.60
C VAL A 506 -3.84 2.58 25.52
N PRO A 507 -3.14 2.14 24.46
CA PRO A 507 -3.73 1.21 23.51
C PRO A 507 -4.21 -0.07 24.22
N ALA A 508 -5.27 -0.67 23.70
CA ALA A 508 -5.86 -1.86 24.31
C ALA A 508 -5.09 -3.15 23.99
N ALA A 509 -4.34 -3.15 22.88
CA ALA A 509 -3.78 -4.36 22.31
C ALA A 509 -2.36 -4.17 21.79
N PHE A 510 -1.64 -5.28 21.65
CA PHE A 510 -0.40 -5.37 20.91
C PHE A 510 -0.52 -6.44 19.82
N ASN A 511 -0.11 -6.07 18.60
CA ASN A 511 -0.38 -6.84 17.39
C ASN A 511 0.81 -7.71 16.93
N GLY A 512 1.93 -7.69 17.67
CA GLY A 512 3.11 -8.47 17.31
C GLY A 512 4.01 -7.81 16.28
N ASN A 513 3.96 -6.48 16.15
CA ASN A 513 4.81 -5.70 15.25
C ASN A 513 6.22 -5.53 15.84
N GLU A 514 6.90 -6.63 16.16
CA GLU A 514 8.23 -6.63 16.78
C GLU A 514 9.04 -7.88 16.44
N ILE A 515 10.33 -7.69 16.18
CA ILE A 515 11.29 -8.77 15.91
C ILE A 515 12.50 -8.53 16.83
N PRO A 516 12.91 -9.49 17.69
CA PRO A 516 12.32 -10.84 17.85
C PRO A 516 10.92 -10.81 18.49
N ASP A 517 10.10 -11.81 18.18
CA ASP A 517 8.73 -11.92 18.68
C ASP A 517 8.71 -12.22 20.20
N PRO A 518 8.21 -11.30 21.06
CA PRO A 518 8.15 -11.50 22.51
C PRO A 518 7.17 -12.60 22.93
N VAL A 519 6.13 -12.90 22.15
CA VAL A 519 5.15 -13.95 22.47
C VAL A 519 5.73 -15.34 22.27
N SER A 520 6.44 -15.56 21.15
CA SER A 520 7.11 -16.83 20.88
C SER A 520 8.09 -17.23 21.99
N LYS A 521 8.79 -16.23 22.56
CA LYS A 521 9.79 -16.40 23.63
C LYS A 521 9.18 -16.67 25.00
N ALA A 522 7.96 -16.20 25.24
CA ALA A 522 7.24 -16.46 26.48
C ALA A 522 6.74 -17.92 26.61
N GLY A 523 7.01 -18.78 25.61
CA GLY A 523 6.76 -20.23 25.66
C GLY A 523 5.29 -20.62 25.54
N SER A 524 4.45 -19.76 24.96
CA SER A 524 3.00 -19.79 25.15
C SER A 524 2.16 -20.09 23.91
N SER A 525 0.99 -20.71 24.12
CA SER A 525 -0.08 -20.96 23.15
C SER A 525 -0.96 -19.74 22.82
N ILE A 526 -0.50 -18.52 23.14
CA ILE A 526 -1.27 -17.30 22.90
C ILE A 526 -1.00 -16.77 21.49
N SER A 527 -2.01 -16.14 20.91
CA SER A 527 -1.95 -15.56 19.57
C SER A 527 -2.19 -14.06 19.63
N TYR A 528 -1.59 -13.32 18.71
CA TYR A 528 -1.92 -11.91 18.51
C TYR A 528 -3.38 -11.71 18.05
N PRO A 529 -4.02 -10.59 18.41
CA PRO A 529 -3.51 -9.55 19.31
C PRO A 529 -3.54 -9.97 20.79
N THR A 530 -2.51 -9.57 21.54
CA THR A 530 -2.46 -9.70 23.00
C THR A 530 -2.93 -8.41 23.67
N GLY A 531 -3.06 -8.39 25.00
CA GLY A 531 -3.21 -7.14 25.74
C GLY A 531 -1.93 -6.29 25.68
N TYR A 532 -2.08 -4.97 25.83
CA TYR A 532 -0.96 -4.03 25.73
C TYR A 532 0.18 -4.38 26.71
N PRO A 533 1.47 -4.31 26.30
CA PRO A 533 2.58 -4.77 27.13
C PRO A 533 2.77 -3.92 28.37
N VAL A 534 2.81 -4.57 29.53
CA VAL A 534 3.15 -3.95 30.81
C VAL A 534 4.60 -4.30 31.14
N THR A 535 5.42 -3.30 31.45
CA THR A 535 6.86 -3.45 31.67
C THR A 535 7.31 -2.78 32.95
N ALA A 536 8.25 -3.43 33.64
CA ALA A 536 9.05 -2.83 34.70
C ALA A 536 10.54 -2.97 34.35
N THR A 537 11.21 -1.86 34.08
CA THR A 537 12.62 -1.80 33.68
C THR A 537 13.47 -1.40 34.88
N PHE A 538 14.51 -2.20 35.15
CA PHE A 538 15.46 -2.02 36.22
C PHE A 538 16.82 -1.58 35.65
N ASP A 539 17.75 -1.17 36.50
CA ASP A 539 19.12 -0.90 36.04
C ASP A 539 19.73 -2.16 35.43
N ARG A 540 20.35 -2.05 34.26
CA ARG A 540 20.85 -3.17 33.44
C ARG A 540 21.69 -4.19 34.22
N ASN A 541 22.55 -3.70 35.13
CA ASN A 541 23.50 -4.52 35.88
C ASN A 541 23.02 -4.90 37.30
N ALA A 542 21.77 -4.57 37.66
CA ALA A 542 21.22 -4.93 38.97
C ALA A 542 20.80 -6.40 39.05
N ARG A 543 20.88 -6.99 40.24
CA ARG A 543 20.30 -8.33 40.50
C ARG A 543 18.82 -8.18 40.81
N VAL A 544 17.97 -8.71 39.93
CA VAL A 544 16.52 -8.62 40.07
C VAL A 544 15.92 -10.02 40.19
N THR A 545 14.93 -10.18 41.07
CA THR A 545 14.07 -11.37 41.08
C THR A 545 12.63 -10.93 41.23
N ILE A 546 11.77 -11.36 40.32
CA ILE A 546 10.33 -11.10 40.40
C ILE A 546 9.72 -12.16 41.31
N GLN A 547 9.07 -11.71 42.38
CA GLN A 547 8.46 -12.60 43.37
C GLN A 547 6.99 -12.88 43.01
N ALA A 548 6.27 -11.83 42.62
CA ALA A 548 4.88 -11.92 42.19
C ALA A 548 4.52 -10.74 41.28
N PHE A 549 3.60 -10.97 40.35
CA PHE A 549 2.95 -9.93 39.58
C PHE A 549 1.47 -10.25 39.40
N HIS A 550 0.60 -9.31 39.74
CA HIS A 550 -0.84 -9.41 39.53
C HIS A 550 -1.30 -8.30 38.59
N PHE A 551 -2.02 -8.68 37.53
CA PHE A 551 -2.62 -7.76 36.58
C PHE A 551 -4.13 -7.87 36.68
N LEU A 552 -4.80 -6.81 37.13
CA LEU A 552 -6.19 -6.85 37.56
C LEU A 552 -7.06 -5.91 36.71
N ASP A 553 -8.25 -6.37 36.35
CA ASP A 553 -9.28 -5.52 35.74
C ASP A 553 -9.98 -4.62 36.77
N ALA A 554 -10.91 -3.77 36.31
CA ALA A 554 -11.66 -2.85 37.16
C ALA A 554 -12.52 -3.54 38.25
N SER A 555 -12.78 -4.84 38.14
CA SER A 555 -13.49 -5.63 39.16
C SER A 555 -12.56 -6.29 40.18
N GLY A 556 -11.23 -6.16 39.99
CA GLY A 556 -10.21 -6.84 40.79
C GLY A 556 -9.94 -8.27 40.33
N LYS A 557 -10.42 -8.68 39.14
CA LYS A 557 -10.16 -10.00 38.59
C LYS A 557 -8.83 -10.04 37.86
N GLU A 558 -8.06 -11.10 38.10
CA GLU A 558 -6.77 -11.33 37.46
C GLU A 558 -6.92 -11.68 35.96
N LEU A 559 -6.13 -11.00 35.13
CA LEU A 559 -6.01 -11.30 33.71
C LEU A 559 -4.97 -12.39 33.51
N PRO A 560 -5.30 -13.49 32.80
CA PRO A 560 -4.30 -14.47 32.41
C PRO A 560 -3.37 -13.88 31.34
N GLY A 561 -2.10 -14.27 31.41
CA GLY A 561 -1.05 -13.71 30.57
C GLY A 561 0.25 -14.48 30.68
N VAL A 562 1.26 -13.98 29.98
CA VAL A 562 2.59 -14.56 29.90
C VAL A 562 3.63 -13.52 30.28
N THR A 563 4.79 -13.97 30.76
CA THR A 563 5.84 -13.07 31.25
C THR A 563 7.17 -13.30 30.58
N LEU A 564 7.91 -12.22 30.35
CA LEU A 564 9.35 -12.27 30.14
C LEU A 564 10.04 -11.80 31.42
N GLN A 565 10.98 -12.59 31.91
CA GLN A 565 11.68 -12.33 33.15
C GLN A 565 12.90 -11.42 32.91
N PRO A 566 13.32 -10.60 33.91
CA PRO A 566 14.55 -9.83 33.82
C PRO A 566 15.75 -10.70 33.44
N SER A 567 16.39 -10.35 32.34
CA SER A 567 17.53 -11.09 31.77
C SER A 567 18.39 -10.16 30.92
N SER A 568 19.49 -10.67 30.38
CA SER A 568 20.29 -9.92 29.40
C SER A 568 19.51 -9.61 28.11
N GLU A 569 18.63 -10.52 27.67
CA GLU A 569 17.78 -10.33 26.47
C GLU A 569 16.73 -9.23 26.65
N THR A 570 16.23 -9.01 27.86
CA THR A 570 15.23 -7.98 28.16
C THR A 570 15.86 -6.70 28.75
N GLU A 571 17.19 -6.56 28.67
CA GLU A 571 17.96 -5.51 29.35
C GLU A 571 17.53 -5.31 30.82
N ASN A 572 17.37 -6.43 31.52
CA ASN A 572 16.92 -6.52 32.91
C ASN A 572 15.49 -6.01 33.15
N SER A 573 14.61 -6.09 32.15
CA SER A 573 13.20 -5.71 32.27
C SER A 573 12.30 -6.92 32.49
N PHE A 574 11.27 -6.74 33.32
CA PHE A 574 10.12 -7.62 33.42
C PHE A 574 9.04 -7.16 32.44
N VAL A 575 8.39 -8.10 31.76
CA VAL A 575 7.30 -7.84 30.80
C VAL A 575 6.13 -8.77 31.11
N TYR A 576 4.91 -8.24 31.02
CA TYR A 576 3.67 -9.01 31.08
C TYR A 576 2.79 -8.71 29.85
N LEU A 577 2.28 -9.77 29.22
CA LEU A 577 1.36 -9.71 28.08
C LEU A 577 0.10 -10.51 28.44
N ALA A 578 -1.05 -9.83 28.56
CA ALA A 578 -2.33 -10.52 28.77
C ALA A 578 -2.72 -11.32 27.52
N ASN A 579 -3.36 -12.47 27.70
CA ASN A 579 -3.71 -13.39 26.62
C ASN A 579 -4.66 -12.79 25.57
N LEU A 580 -5.45 -11.79 25.96
CA LEU A 580 -6.45 -11.14 25.12
C LEU A 580 -6.30 -9.63 25.18
N PRO A 581 -6.75 -8.90 24.14
CA PRO A 581 -6.86 -7.45 24.17
C PRO A 581 -7.58 -6.94 25.41
N LEU A 582 -7.09 -5.83 25.95
CA LEU A 582 -7.72 -5.14 27.07
C LEU A 582 -9.04 -4.51 26.61
N GLN A 583 -9.94 -4.27 27.57
CA GLN A 583 -11.20 -3.59 27.29
C GLN A 583 -10.96 -2.09 27.10
N PRO A 584 -11.52 -1.45 26.07
CA PRO A 584 -11.46 0.00 25.89
C PRO A 584 -12.00 0.79 27.08
N GLY A 585 -11.44 1.98 27.33
CA GLY A 585 -11.89 2.90 28.38
C GLY A 585 -11.85 2.34 29.80
N THR A 586 -11.08 1.29 30.04
CA THR A 586 -11.05 0.54 31.31
C THR A 586 -9.77 0.83 32.08
N THR A 587 -9.90 1.03 33.39
CA THR A 587 -8.75 1.18 34.29
C THR A 587 -8.31 -0.19 34.81
N TYR A 588 -7.02 -0.46 34.68
CA TYR A 588 -6.37 -1.68 35.15
C TYR A 588 -5.40 -1.37 36.30
N SER A 589 -5.25 -2.32 37.22
CA SER A 589 -4.27 -2.27 38.31
C SER A 589 -3.14 -3.26 38.07
N CYS A 590 -1.91 -2.85 38.34
CA CYS A 590 -0.73 -3.70 38.33
C CYS A 590 -0.10 -3.70 39.72
N ASP A 591 0.20 -4.89 40.24
CA ASP A 591 0.87 -5.10 41.53
C ASP A 591 2.12 -5.96 41.31
N LEU A 592 3.30 -5.38 41.55
CA LEU A 592 4.60 -6.02 41.34
C LEU A 592 5.37 -6.09 42.65
N THR A 593 5.77 -7.31 43.03
CA THR A 593 6.69 -7.57 44.14
C THR A 593 7.99 -8.17 43.61
N TYR A 594 9.13 -7.62 44.05
CA TYR A 594 10.45 -8.00 43.54
C TYR A 594 11.53 -7.85 44.61
N THR A 595 12.71 -8.43 44.37
CA THR A 595 13.95 -8.05 45.04
C THR A 595 14.87 -7.34 44.06
N LEU A 596 15.47 -6.22 44.50
CA LEU A 596 16.46 -5.44 43.76
C LEU A 596 17.73 -5.35 44.58
N ASN A 597 18.80 -5.98 44.12
CA ASN A 597 20.08 -6.10 44.83
C ASN A 597 19.90 -6.63 46.27
N GLY A 598 18.98 -7.58 46.45
CA GLY A 598 18.66 -8.19 47.75
C GLY A 598 17.68 -7.39 48.62
N VAL A 599 17.27 -6.19 48.20
CA VAL A 599 16.29 -5.37 48.91
C VAL A 599 14.89 -5.65 48.35
N ALA A 600 13.94 -5.98 49.22
CA ALA A 600 12.55 -6.17 48.82
C ALA A 600 11.93 -4.85 48.35
N GLY A 601 11.19 -4.90 47.25
CA GLY A 601 10.49 -3.78 46.64
C GLY A 601 9.07 -4.15 46.23
N HIS A 602 8.20 -3.15 46.24
CA HIS A 602 6.78 -3.30 45.91
C HIS A 602 6.30 -2.09 45.13
N LYS A 603 5.54 -2.31 44.06
CA LYS A 603 4.97 -1.26 43.20
C LYS A 603 3.53 -1.61 42.86
N VAL A 604 2.62 -0.68 43.16
CA VAL A 604 1.23 -0.74 42.73
C VAL A 604 0.94 0.50 41.89
N TRP A 605 0.39 0.32 40.69
CA TRP A 605 0.01 1.42 39.83
C TRP A 605 -1.20 1.08 38.96
N HIS A 606 -1.74 2.12 38.32
CA HIS A 606 -2.95 2.03 37.51
C HIS A 606 -2.73 2.73 36.18
N PHE A 607 -3.43 2.27 35.14
CA PHE A 607 -3.53 2.99 33.87
C PHE A 607 -4.91 2.74 33.23
N THR A 608 -5.31 3.62 32.32
CA THR A 608 -6.60 3.56 31.63
C THR A 608 -6.40 3.43 30.13
N THR A 609 -7.06 2.44 29.53
CA THR A 609 -7.04 2.23 28.08
C THR A 609 -7.86 3.29 27.33
N ALA A 610 -7.55 3.52 26.05
CA ALA A 610 -8.27 4.47 25.20
C ALA A 610 -9.75 4.06 25.01
N SER A 611 -10.66 5.03 24.91
CA SER A 611 -12.13 4.83 24.89
C SER A 611 -12.73 4.44 23.52
N GLY A 612 -11.92 3.98 22.57
CA GLY A 612 -12.35 3.59 21.21
C GLY A 612 -12.10 2.12 20.89
N ALA A 613 -12.62 1.62 19.77
CA ALA A 613 -12.21 0.33 19.24
C ALA A 613 -10.67 0.28 19.15
N ALA A 614 -10.07 -0.84 19.54
CA ALA A 614 -8.62 -1.01 19.38
C ALA A 614 -8.26 -0.65 17.93
N PRO A 615 -7.23 0.19 17.70
CA PRO A 615 -6.81 0.49 16.35
C PRO A 615 -6.62 -0.83 15.61
N SER A 616 -7.25 -0.96 14.44
CA SER A 616 -6.92 -2.04 13.51
C SER A 616 -5.40 -2.00 13.29
N PRO A 617 -4.73 -3.16 13.18
CA PRO A 617 -3.29 -3.20 13.04
C PRO A 617 -2.87 -2.14 12.03
N SER A 618 -2.06 -1.17 12.48
CA SER A 618 -1.26 -0.43 11.53
C SER A 618 -0.44 -1.51 10.85
N THR A 619 -0.83 -1.85 9.63
CA THR A 619 0.10 -2.48 8.72
C THR A 619 1.26 -1.52 8.70
N GLN A 620 2.36 -1.83 9.40
CA GLN A 620 3.65 -1.62 8.77
C GLN A 620 3.43 -2.12 7.35
N THR A 621 3.48 -1.22 6.37
CA THR A 621 3.46 -1.63 4.98
C THR A 621 4.57 -2.66 4.88
N ALA A 622 4.19 -3.93 4.73
CA ALA A 622 5.08 -5.09 4.76
C ALA A 622 5.99 -5.15 3.52
N ALA A 623 6.29 -3.98 2.94
CA ALA A 623 7.04 -3.79 1.73
C ALA A 623 8.55 -3.75 1.98
N ALA A 624 9.01 -3.58 3.22
CA ALA A 624 10.45 -3.45 3.52
C ALA A 624 11.05 -4.59 4.37
N SER A 625 10.22 -5.45 4.97
CA SER A 625 10.65 -6.52 5.88
C SER A 625 10.64 -7.93 5.25
N ARG A 626 10.71 -8.02 3.92
CA ARG A 626 10.95 -9.29 3.20
C ARG A 626 11.98 -9.10 2.10
#